data_AF-A0A382UL03-F1
#
_entry.id   AF-A0A382UL03-F1
#
_cell.length_a   1.000
_cell.length_b   1.000
_cell.length_c   1.000
_cell.angle_alpha   90.00
_cell.angle_beta   90.00
_cell.angle_gamma   90.00
#
_symmetry.space_group_name_H-M   'P 1'
#
loop_
_entity.id
_entity.type
_entity.pdbx_description
1 polymer ?
#
loop_
_entity_poly.entity_id
_entity_poly.type
_entity_poly.pdbx_seq_one_letter_code
_entity_poly.pdbx_strand_id
1 'polypeptide(L)'
;KKAEDKAESSLEFNWLAYSISETLCDKNWAKNLFQKAESTPENIRELCDLADSIAEALGDREWEIKVYKKAEEIAEQHSDFYELADSIYIKLGDKEWARQLYKKAEDKAQDSSDLHSLVECICGKLDDKEWAKKVYRKAESLAQDSGDFCGLADSLCKNLGDEEWVIRLYKIAEGKGEESYEFLWLADSLYEKLGDKEWAKKLYKKAEEKAEAFYEFRWLAESLSKNLDDKEWSEKVYKKASAH
;
A
#
# COMPACT_ATOMS: atom_id res chain seq x y z
N LYS A 1 -16.90 33.62 -8.63
CA LYS A 1 -18.38 33.76 -8.63
C LYS A 1 -19.02 32.79 -9.62
N LYS A 2 -18.91 32.96 -10.95
CA LYS A 2 -19.45 31.95 -11.90
C LYS A 2 -18.94 30.51 -11.71
N ALA A 3 -17.70 30.33 -11.26
CA ALA A 3 -17.15 29.01 -10.94
C ALA A 3 -17.69 28.44 -9.62
N GLU A 4 -18.05 29.30 -8.66
CA GLU A 4 -18.67 28.89 -7.39
C GLU A 4 -20.11 28.45 -7.61
N ASP A 5 -20.84 29.09 -8.52
CA ASP A 5 -22.22 28.72 -8.89
C ASP A 5 -22.29 27.38 -9.64
N LYS A 6 -21.14 26.82 -10.06
CA LYS A 6 -21.01 25.56 -10.77
C LYS A 6 -20.46 24.42 -9.92
N ALA A 7 -19.93 24.74 -8.74
CA ALA A 7 -19.40 23.72 -7.85
C ALA A 7 -20.59 23.03 -7.16
N GLU A 8 -20.64 21.70 -7.26
CA GLU A 8 -21.75 20.87 -6.79
C GLU A 8 -21.31 19.87 -5.72
N SER A 9 -20.01 19.56 -5.62
CA SER A 9 -19.47 18.60 -4.64
C SER A 9 -18.52 19.23 -3.64
N SER A 10 -18.31 18.52 -2.52
CA SER A 10 -17.32 18.91 -1.50
C SER A 10 -15.92 19.04 -2.10
N LEU A 11 -15.53 18.11 -2.97
CA LEU A 11 -14.25 18.15 -3.69
C LEU A 11 -14.09 19.41 -4.56
N GLU A 12 -15.11 19.77 -5.34
CA GLU A 12 -15.07 20.94 -6.22
C GLU A 12 -14.98 22.25 -5.42
N PHE A 13 -15.74 22.35 -4.31
CA PHE A 13 -15.63 23.49 -3.40
C PHE A 13 -14.24 23.59 -2.77
N ASN A 14 -13.66 22.47 -2.34
CA ASN A 14 -12.32 22.42 -1.77
C ASN A 14 -11.26 22.90 -2.76
N TRP A 15 -11.26 22.38 -3.99
CA TRP A 15 -10.31 22.76 -5.03
C TRP A 15 -10.43 24.22 -5.44
N LEU A 16 -11.67 24.72 -5.56
CA LEU A 16 -11.91 26.12 -5.87
C LEU A 16 -11.41 27.03 -4.74
N ALA A 17 -11.67 26.66 -3.49
CA ALA A 17 -11.20 27.39 -2.32
C ALA A 17 -9.67 27.47 -2.27
N TYR A 18 -9.00 26.33 -2.45
CA TYR A 18 -7.54 26.25 -2.48
C TYR A 18 -6.97 27.11 -3.61
N SER A 19 -7.52 27.00 -4.82
CA SER A 19 -7.09 27.80 -5.98
C SER A 19 -7.25 29.30 -5.74
N ILE A 20 -8.36 29.74 -5.11
CA ILE A 20 -8.59 31.16 -4.79
C ILE A 20 -7.58 31.65 -3.74
N SER A 21 -7.28 30.83 -2.72
CA SER A 21 -6.26 31.19 -1.74
C SER A 21 -4.90 31.38 -2.40
N GLU A 22 -4.46 30.46 -3.25
CA GLU A 22 -3.14 30.51 -3.87
C GLU A 22 -3.02 31.61 -4.93
N THR A 23 -4.04 31.77 -5.79
CA THR A 23 -3.94 32.68 -6.94
C THR A 23 -4.33 34.12 -6.61
N LEU A 24 -5.35 34.30 -5.75
CA LEU A 24 -5.90 35.61 -5.43
C LEU A 24 -5.55 36.08 -4.01
N CYS A 25 -5.00 35.20 -3.17
CA CYS A 25 -4.74 35.48 -1.75
C CYS A 25 -5.98 35.92 -0.96
N ASP A 26 -7.19 35.62 -1.45
CA ASP A 26 -8.45 35.96 -0.79
C ASP A 26 -8.86 34.86 0.20
N LYS A 27 -8.26 34.94 1.40
CA LYS A 27 -8.50 33.97 2.48
C LYS A 27 -9.93 33.95 2.99
N ASN A 28 -10.65 35.08 2.92
CA ASN A 28 -12.04 35.15 3.39
C ASN A 28 -12.97 34.41 2.43
N TRP A 29 -12.75 34.56 1.13
CA TRP A 29 -13.52 33.82 0.14
C TRP A 29 -13.19 32.33 0.16
N ALA A 30 -11.91 31.98 0.23
CA ALA A 30 -11.48 30.59 0.39
C ALA A 30 -12.14 29.94 1.63
N LYS A 31 -12.15 30.64 2.78
CA LYS A 31 -12.82 30.19 4.00
C LYS A 31 -14.31 29.87 3.79
N ASN A 32 -15.05 30.75 3.11
CA ASN A 32 -16.47 30.50 2.83
C ASN A 32 -16.69 29.26 1.95
N LEU A 33 -15.79 29.00 1.01
CA LEU A 33 -15.86 27.84 0.13
C LEU A 33 -15.48 26.54 0.84
N PHE A 34 -14.45 26.55 1.69
CA PHE A 34 -14.11 25.41 2.55
C PHE A 34 -15.28 25.04 3.49
N GLN A 35 -16.02 26.02 4.01
CA GLN A 35 -17.23 25.73 4.81
C GLN A 35 -18.33 25.04 4.00
N LYS A 36 -18.45 25.35 2.70
CA LYS A 36 -19.38 24.64 1.81
C LYS A 36 -18.90 23.21 1.57
N ALA A 37 -17.61 23.02 1.32
CA ALA A 37 -17.02 21.69 1.19
C ALA A 37 -17.30 20.83 2.43
N GLU A 38 -17.10 21.38 3.62
CA GLU A 38 -17.33 20.69 4.90
C GLU A 38 -18.78 20.27 5.14
N SER A 39 -19.76 20.92 4.48
CA SER A 39 -21.18 20.70 4.75
C SER A 39 -21.76 19.46 4.08
N THR A 40 -21.09 18.94 3.05
CA THR A 40 -21.57 17.80 2.24
C THR A 40 -20.41 16.87 1.85
N PRO A 41 -19.65 16.31 2.82
CA PRO A 41 -18.60 15.36 2.50
C PRO A 41 -19.22 14.03 2.04
N GLU A 42 -18.71 13.45 0.96
CA GLU A 42 -19.16 12.14 0.48
C GLU A 42 -18.42 10.98 1.15
N ASN A 43 -17.19 11.21 1.59
CA ASN A 43 -16.31 10.20 2.16
C ASN A 43 -15.20 10.83 3.03
N ILE A 44 -14.45 9.98 3.75
CA ILE A 44 -13.36 10.41 4.62
C ILE A 44 -12.21 11.08 3.88
N ARG A 45 -11.97 10.69 2.62
CA ARG A 45 -10.86 11.22 1.82
C ARG A 45 -11.08 12.69 1.50
N GLU A 46 -12.30 13.06 1.12
CA GLU A 46 -12.66 14.46 0.93
C GLU A 46 -12.50 15.30 2.20
N LEU A 47 -12.81 14.73 3.37
CA LEU A 47 -12.56 15.42 4.65
C LEU A 47 -11.06 15.56 4.95
N CYS A 48 -10.25 14.54 4.66
CA CYS A 48 -8.80 14.64 4.82
C CYS A 48 -8.21 15.71 3.88
N ASP A 49 -8.57 15.67 2.60
CA ASP A 49 -8.13 16.66 1.59
C ASP A 49 -8.57 18.09 1.98
N LEU A 50 -9.77 18.23 2.56
CA LEU A 50 -10.27 19.50 3.07
C LEU A 50 -9.47 19.99 4.28
N ALA A 51 -9.20 19.11 5.26
CA ALA A 51 -8.41 19.45 6.44
C ALA A 51 -7.01 19.95 6.05
N ASP A 52 -6.36 19.23 5.15
CA ASP A 52 -5.06 19.59 4.58
C ASP A 52 -5.10 20.96 3.89
N SER A 53 -6.10 21.18 3.04
CA SER A 53 -6.28 22.42 2.30
C SER A 53 -6.52 23.61 3.22
N ILE A 54 -7.30 23.44 4.29
CA ILE A 54 -7.53 24.47 5.31
C ILE A 54 -6.22 24.83 6.02
N ALA A 55 -5.43 23.83 6.41
CA ALA A 55 -4.15 24.05 7.09
C ALA A 55 -3.16 24.78 6.19
N GLU A 56 -3.05 24.39 4.93
CA GLU A 56 -2.11 24.96 3.96
C GLU A 56 -2.52 26.38 3.53
N ALA A 57 -3.79 26.59 3.14
CA ALA A 57 -4.28 27.87 2.63
C ALA A 57 -4.47 28.92 3.75
N LEU A 58 -5.04 28.51 4.88
CA LEU A 58 -5.46 29.43 5.93
C LEU A 58 -4.53 29.44 7.14
N GLY A 59 -3.76 28.36 7.37
CA GLY A 59 -3.00 28.17 8.61
C GLY A 59 -3.87 27.83 9.82
N ASP A 60 -5.14 27.47 9.61
CA ASP A 60 -6.12 27.24 10.67
C ASP A 60 -6.05 25.79 11.17
N ARG A 61 -5.06 25.53 12.05
CA ARG A 61 -4.81 24.21 12.64
C ARG A 61 -5.94 23.71 13.55
N GLU A 62 -6.67 24.62 14.18
CA GLU A 62 -7.82 24.21 15.01
C GLU A 62 -8.96 23.66 14.16
N TRP A 63 -9.18 24.26 12.98
CA TRP A 63 -10.20 23.79 12.05
C TRP A 63 -9.77 22.50 11.35
N GLU A 64 -8.52 22.37 10.90
CA GLU A 64 -7.94 21.12 10.40
C GLU A 64 -8.24 19.94 11.35
N ILE A 65 -7.91 20.08 12.64
CA ILE A 65 -8.16 19.04 13.66
C ILE A 65 -9.65 18.71 13.79
N LYS A 66 -10.54 19.70 13.70
CA LYS A 66 -12.00 19.47 13.76
C LYS A 66 -12.49 18.67 12.56
N VAL A 67 -11.98 18.96 11.36
CA VAL A 67 -12.36 18.24 10.14
C VAL A 67 -11.86 16.80 10.20
N TYR A 68 -10.63 16.55 10.66
CA TYR A 68 -10.17 15.17 10.87
C TYR A 68 -10.99 14.39 11.91
N LYS A 69 -11.44 15.04 13.00
CA LYS A 69 -12.35 14.38 13.95
C LYS A 69 -13.68 13.99 13.31
N LYS A 70 -14.22 14.83 12.42
CA LYS A 70 -15.40 14.47 11.63
C LYS A 70 -15.13 13.29 10.69
N ALA A 71 -13.94 13.24 10.06
CA ALA A 71 -13.53 12.09 9.26
C ALA A 71 -13.49 10.81 10.10
N GLU A 72 -12.98 10.88 11.34
CA GLU A 72 -12.97 9.76 12.27
C GLU A 72 -14.38 9.27 12.64
N GLU A 73 -15.35 10.19 12.79
CA GLU A 73 -16.73 9.87 13.15
C GLU A 73 -17.48 9.10 12.05
N ILE A 74 -17.16 9.34 10.78
CA ILE A 74 -17.80 8.69 9.63
C ILE A 74 -16.99 7.52 9.06
N ALA A 75 -15.78 7.28 9.55
CA ALA A 75 -14.93 6.17 9.10
C ALA A 75 -15.54 4.82 9.53
N GLU A 76 -15.64 3.87 8.59
CA GLU A 76 -16.30 2.57 8.84
C GLU A 76 -15.39 1.37 8.55
N GLN A 77 -14.55 1.47 7.51
CA GLN A 77 -13.75 0.38 6.97
C GLN A 77 -12.26 0.52 7.31
N HIS A 78 -11.50 -0.54 7.05
CA HIS A 78 -10.04 -0.55 7.22
C HIS A 78 -9.36 0.63 6.52
N SER A 79 -9.66 0.82 5.23
CA SER A 79 -9.09 1.89 4.41
C SER A 79 -9.33 3.28 4.99
N ASP A 80 -10.52 3.51 5.53
CA ASP A 80 -10.92 4.81 6.08
C ASP A 80 -10.04 5.18 7.29
N PHE A 81 -9.95 4.25 8.25
CA PHE A 81 -9.13 4.46 9.44
C PHE A 81 -7.64 4.52 9.11
N TYR A 82 -7.19 3.71 8.15
CA TYR A 82 -5.80 3.70 7.70
C TYR A 82 -5.40 5.02 7.04
N GLU A 83 -6.20 5.52 6.08
CA GLU A 83 -5.95 6.79 5.38
C GLU A 83 -5.98 7.98 6.33
N LEU A 84 -6.92 7.99 7.26
CA LEU A 84 -6.97 9.02 8.30
C LEU A 84 -5.74 8.94 9.22
N ALA A 85 -5.34 7.74 9.66
CA ALA A 85 -4.15 7.56 10.48
C ALA A 85 -2.88 8.07 9.79
N ASP A 86 -2.75 7.78 8.49
CA ASP A 86 -1.67 8.27 7.63
C ASP A 86 -1.63 9.80 7.59
N SER A 87 -2.77 10.43 7.38
CA SER A 87 -2.92 11.87 7.34
C SER A 87 -2.55 12.52 8.68
N ILE A 88 -3.07 11.99 9.78
CA ILE A 88 -2.75 12.46 11.14
C ILE A 88 -1.25 12.32 11.44
N TYR A 89 -0.63 11.19 11.09
CA TYR A 89 0.81 10.99 11.30
C TYR A 89 1.65 11.98 10.50
N ILE A 90 1.33 12.18 9.21
CA ILE A 90 2.14 12.98 8.29
C ILE A 90 1.93 14.48 8.52
N LYS A 91 0.68 14.93 8.65
CA LYS A 91 0.29 16.34 8.64
C LYS A 91 0.33 16.99 10.02
N LEU A 92 -0.03 16.22 11.06
CA LEU A 92 -0.02 16.71 12.44
C LEU A 92 1.20 16.22 13.23
N GLY A 93 1.84 15.11 12.82
CA GLY A 93 2.89 14.47 13.62
C GLY A 93 2.36 13.82 14.90
N ASP A 94 1.04 13.68 15.05
CA ASP A 94 0.41 13.10 16.23
C ASP A 94 0.45 11.56 16.16
N LYS A 95 1.57 11.02 16.64
CA LYS A 95 1.82 9.57 16.64
C LYS A 95 0.83 8.80 17.52
N GLU A 96 0.30 9.41 18.58
CA GLU A 96 -0.60 8.73 19.50
C GLU A 96 -1.98 8.57 18.88
N TRP A 97 -2.52 9.61 18.28
CA TRP A 97 -3.80 9.55 17.59
C TRP A 97 -3.73 8.65 16.36
N ALA A 98 -2.68 8.77 15.53
CA ALA A 98 -2.45 7.87 14.41
C ALA A 98 -2.40 6.40 14.86
N ARG A 99 -1.72 6.10 15.97
CA ARG A 99 -1.66 4.75 16.55
C ARG A 99 -3.04 4.23 16.96
N GLN A 100 -3.91 5.06 17.51
CA GLN A 100 -5.28 4.66 17.86
C GLN A 100 -6.11 4.34 16.62
N LEU A 101 -5.98 5.16 15.56
CA LEU A 101 -6.66 4.95 14.28
C LEU A 101 -6.17 3.69 13.57
N TYR A 102 -4.86 3.44 13.53
CA TYR A 102 -4.31 2.19 12.99
C TYR A 102 -4.81 0.95 13.74
N LYS A 103 -5.08 1.03 15.05
CA LYS A 103 -5.74 -0.07 15.77
C LYS A 103 -7.18 -0.27 15.34
N LYS A 104 -7.94 0.81 15.09
CA LYS A 104 -9.28 0.70 14.50
C LYS A 104 -9.21 0.09 13.10
N ALA A 105 -8.22 0.45 12.29
CA ALA A 105 -7.97 -0.16 10.99
C ALA A 105 -7.66 -1.66 11.13
N GLU A 106 -6.84 -2.05 12.11
CA GLU A 106 -6.55 -3.46 12.43
C GLU A 106 -7.81 -4.25 12.78
N ASP A 107 -8.70 -3.67 13.60
CA ASP A 107 -9.96 -4.29 14.02
C ASP A 107 -10.97 -4.45 12.87
N LYS A 108 -10.80 -3.66 11.80
CA LYS A 108 -11.67 -3.66 10.60
C LYS A 108 -11.09 -4.42 9.42
N ALA A 109 -9.82 -4.83 9.48
CA ALA A 109 -9.16 -5.55 8.39
C ALA A 109 -9.86 -6.89 8.12
N GLN A 110 -10.12 -7.19 6.86
CA GLN A 110 -10.84 -8.41 6.45
C GLN A 110 -9.96 -9.43 5.74
N ASP A 111 -8.81 -9.00 5.22
CA ASP A 111 -7.90 -9.85 4.47
C ASP A 111 -6.43 -9.63 4.84
N SER A 112 -5.57 -10.48 4.27
CA SER A 112 -4.12 -10.43 4.48
C SER A 112 -3.50 -9.12 3.98
N SER A 113 -4.03 -8.54 2.90
CA SER A 113 -3.48 -7.35 2.26
C SER A 113 -3.71 -6.07 3.08
N ASP A 114 -4.88 -5.94 3.71
CA ASP A 114 -5.17 -4.91 4.71
C ASP A 114 -4.13 -4.94 5.84
N LEU A 115 -3.94 -6.13 6.43
CA LEU A 115 -3.02 -6.31 7.54
C LEU A 115 -1.56 -6.15 7.11
N HIS A 116 -1.19 -6.56 5.91
CA HIS A 116 0.14 -6.36 5.35
C HIS A 116 0.46 -4.86 5.21
N SER A 117 -0.46 -4.07 4.65
CA SER A 117 -0.33 -2.61 4.54
C SER A 117 -0.17 -1.95 5.91
N LEU A 118 -0.96 -2.39 6.89
CA LEU A 118 -0.85 -1.95 8.28
C LEU A 118 0.52 -2.25 8.88
N VAL A 119 1.09 -3.43 8.64
CA VAL A 119 2.40 -3.80 9.17
C VAL A 119 3.52 -2.93 8.61
N GLU A 120 3.52 -2.61 7.31
CA GLU A 120 4.49 -1.68 6.72
C GLU A 120 4.43 -0.31 7.42
N CYS A 121 3.23 0.18 7.73
CA CYS A 121 3.05 1.40 8.51
C CYS A 121 3.58 1.29 9.94
N ILE A 122 3.25 0.21 10.66
CA ILE A 122 3.72 0.02 12.04
C ILE A 122 5.25 -0.01 12.09
N CYS A 123 5.89 -0.75 11.19
CA CYS A 123 7.34 -0.85 11.12
C CYS A 123 8.00 0.47 10.69
N GLY A 124 7.47 1.12 9.65
CA GLY A 124 8.08 2.32 9.06
C GLY A 124 7.83 3.62 9.84
N LYS A 125 6.66 3.76 10.47
CA LYS A 125 6.22 5.02 11.10
C LYS A 125 6.28 4.96 12.64
N LEU A 126 5.89 3.83 13.22
CA LEU A 126 5.75 3.70 14.67
C LEU A 126 6.91 2.95 15.34
N ASP A 127 7.71 2.21 14.57
CA ASP A 127 8.82 1.35 15.03
C ASP A 127 8.40 0.40 16.18
N ASP A 128 7.14 -0.05 16.18
CA ASP A 128 6.61 -0.97 17.18
C ASP A 128 6.69 -2.42 16.67
N LYS A 129 7.89 -3.00 16.80
CA LYS A 129 8.18 -4.36 16.32
C LYS A 129 7.32 -5.43 16.99
N GLU A 130 6.95 -5.24 18.26
CA GLU A 130 6.13 -6.22 18.98
C GLU A 130 4.69 -6.20 18.51
N TRP A 131 4.16 -5.02 18.19
CA TRP A 131 2.86 -4.92 17.54
C TRP A 131 2.91 -5.47 16.11
N ALA A 132 3.92 -5.09 15.32
CA ALA A 132 4.11 -5.60 13.96
C ALA A 132 4.12 -7.13 13.91
N LYS A 133 4.85 -7.81 14.82
CA LYS A 133 4.83 -9.28 14.93
C LYS A 133 3.44 -9.85 15.11
N LYS A 134 2.59 -9.22 15.94
CA LYS A 134 1.21 -9.69 16.15
C LYS A 134 0.36 -9.53 14.90
N VAL A 135 0.51 -8.39 14.21
CA VAL A 135 -0.24 -8.13 12.98
C VAL A 135 0.23 -9.04 11.84
N TYR A 136 1.54 -9.32 11.71
CA TYR A 136 2.07 -10.35 10.79
C TYR A 136 1.43 -11.72 11.03
N ARG A 137 1.27 -12.15 12.29
CA ARG A 137 0.61 -13.43 12.59
C ARG A 137 -0.86 -13.44 12.17
N LYS A 138 -1.56 -12.32 12.32
CA LYS A 138 -2.93 -12.18 11.83
C LYS A 138 -2.97 -12.23 10.29
N ALA A 139 -2.08 -11.50 9.61
CA ALA A 139 -1.97 -11.52 8.15
C ALA A 139 -1.67 -12.93 7.62
N GLU A 140 -0.70 -13.62 8.23
CA GLU A 140 -0.37 -15.03 7.93
C GLU A 140 -1.58 -15.96 8.07
N SER A 141 -2.48 -15.70 9.03
CA SER A 141 -3.69 -16.50 9.23
C SER A 141 -4.81 -16.24 8.22
N LEU A 142 -4.80 -15.07 7.57
CA LEU A 142 -5.77 -14.68 6.54
C LEU A 142 -5.24 -14.87 5.11
N ALA A 143 -3.94 -15.08 4.95
CA ALA A 143 -3.28 -15.31 3.67
C ALA A 143 -3.82 -16.57 2.97
N GLN A 144 -4.15 -16.44 1.70
CA GLN A 144 -4.84 -17.49 0.94
C GLN A 144 -3.96 -18.09 -0.14
N ASP A 145 -3.22 -17.26 -0.88
CA ASP A 145 -2.50 -17.65 -2.09
C ASP A 145 -0.97 -17.48 -1.98
N SER A 146 -0.25 -17.89 -3.01
CA SER A 146 1.22 -17.79 -3.06
C SER A 146 1.70 -16.34 -2.92
N GLY A 147 1.02 -15.40 -3.57
CA GLY A 147 1.35 -13.98 -3.55
C GLY A 147 1.27 -13.39 -2.14
N ASP A 148 0.22 -13.71 -1.39
CA ASP A 148 0.06 -13.30 0.01
C ASP A 148 1.26 -13.74 0.86
N PHE A 149 1.60 -15.03 0.83
CA PHE A 149 2.70 -15.56 1.63
C PHE A 149 4.05 -15.01 1.19
N CYS A 150 4.28 -14.85 -0.12
CA CYS A 150 5.51 -14.28 -0.66
C CYS A 150 5.68 -12.81 -0.25
N GLY A 151 4.62 -12.01 -0.39
CA GLY A 151 4.62 -10.60 0.02
C GLY A 151 4.86 -10.43 1.52
N LEU A 152 4.19 -11.24 2.35
CA LEU A 152 4.42 -11.24 3.79
C LEU A 152 5.86 -11.64 4.15
N ALA A 153 6.44 -12.62 3.46
CA ALA A 153 7.83 -13.03 3.66
C ALA A 153 8.83 -11.92 3.31
N ASP A 154 8.64 -11.24 2.16
CA ASP A 154 9.47 -10.12 1.72
C ASP A 154 9.46 -8.98 2.74
N SER A 155 8.24 -8.61 3.18
CA SER A 155 8.03 -7.58 4.21
C SER A 155 8.66 -7.98 5.53
N LEU A 156 8.44 -9.21 5.99
CA LEU A 156 8.98 -9.73 7.25
C LEU A 156 10.53 -9.74 7.23
N CYS A 157 11.12 -10.14 6.11
CA CYS A 157 12.57 -10.14 5.92
C CYS A 157 13.16 -8.74 6.05
N LYS A 158 12.51 -7.75 5.43
CA LYS A 158 12.92 -6.34 5.47
C LYS A 158 12.78 -5.75 6.88
N ASN A 159 11.65 -6.01 7.56
CA ASN A 159 11.27 -5.25 8.75
C ASN A 159 11.70 -5.91 10.06
N LEU A 160 11.64 -7.24 10.16
CA LEU A 160 11.92 -7.98 11.39
C LEU A 160 13.15 -8.88 11.32
N GLY A 161 13.56 -9.32 10.11
CA GLY A 161 14.76 -10.14 9.92
C GLY A 161 14.69 -11.52 10.59
N ASP A 162 13.49 -12.03 10.86
CA ASP A 162 13.26 -13.38 11.39
C ASP A 162 13.41 -14.42 10.27
N GLU A 163 14.65 -14.83 10.01
CA GLU A 163 15.01 -15.69 8.88
C GLU A 163 14.26 -17.02 8.88
N GLU A 164 14.08 -17.66 10.04
CA GLU A 164 13.34 -18.92 10.16
C GLU A 164 11.87 -18.75 9.75
N TRP A 165 11.24 -17.64 10.17
CA TRP A 165 9.88 -17.34 9.80
C TRP A 165 9.77 -16.98 8.31
N VAL A 166 10.66 -16.15 7.78
CA VAL A 166 10.72 -15.81 6.34
C VAL A 166 10.80 -17.07 5.48
N ILE A 167 11.74 -17.98 5.79
CA ILE A 167 11.90 -19.25 5.07
C ILE A 167 10.62 -20.10 5.14
N ARG A 168 9.94 -20.13 6.29
CA ARG A 168 8.68 -20.86 6.43
C ARG A 168 7.60 -20.30 5.50
N LEU A 169 7.44 -18.98 5.45
CA LEU A 169 6.44 -18.34 4.59
C LEU A 169 6.73 -18.60 3.12
N TYR A 170 7.98 -18.47 2.66
CA TYR A 170 8.34 -18.81 1.28
C TYR A 170 8.06 -20.28 0.92
N LYS A 171 8.27 -21.22 1.85
CA LYS A 171 7.89 -22.64 1.62
C LYS A 171 6.38 -22.82 1.46
N ILE A 172 5.58 -22.08 2.23
CA ILE A 172 4.12 -22.10 2.11
C ILE A 172 3.71 -21.49 0.76
N ALA A 173 4.32 -20.37 0.37
CA ALA A 173 4.12 -19.73 -0.93
C ALA A 173 4.43 -20.70 -2.08
N GLU A 174 5.60 -21.37 -2.04
CA GLU A 174 5.97 -22.38 -3.04
C GLU A 174 4.94 -23.52 -3.13
N GLY A 175 4.42 -23.98 -1.98
CA GLY A 175 3.42 -25.04 -1.93
C GLY A 175 2.05 -24.62 -2.45
N LYS A 176 1.76 -23.32 -2.51
CA LYS A 176 0.51 -22.73 -3.00
C LYS A 176 0.59 -22.21 -4.43
N GLY A 177 1.80 -22.04 -4.98
CA GLY A 177 1.98 -21.59 -6.36
C GLY A 177 1.38 -22.58 -7.36
N GLU A 178 0.63 -22.07 -8.31
CA GLU A 178 -0.02 -22.83 -9.37
C GLU A 178 0.40 -22.33 -10.75
N GLU A 179 0.60 -21.01 -10.88
CA GLU A 179 0.83 -20.28 -12.12
C GLU A 179 2.31 -19.93 -12.33
N SER A 180 2.70 -19.71 -13.59
CA SER A 180 4.09 -19.38 -13.97
C SER A 180 4.61 -18.14 -13.24
N TYR A 181 3.82 -17.07 -13.21
CA TYR A 181 4.22 -15.79 -12.63
C TYR A 181 4.40 -15.85 -11.11
N GLU A 182 3.67 -16.73 -10.40
CA GLU A 182 3.81 -16.91 -8.94
C GLU A 182 5.15 -17.55 -8.60
N PHE A 183 5.55 -18.60 -9.34
CA PHE A 183 6.87 -19.21 -9.18
C PHE A 183 7.99 -18.27 -9.59
N LEU A 184 7.78 -17.48 -10.64
CA LEU A 184 8.73 -16.48 -11.09
C LEU A 184 8.97 -15.42 -10.01
N TRP A 185 7.89 -14.84 -9.48
CA TRP A 185 7.98 -13.82 -8.43
C TRP A 185 8.64 -14.39 -7.17
N LEU A 186 8.26 -15.58 -6.74
CA LEU A 186 8.87 -16.23 -5.58
C LEU A 186 10.37 -16.51 -5.81
N ALA A 187 10.79 -16.90 -7.02
CA ALA A 187 12.18 -17.10 -7.37
C ALA A 187 13.00 -15.80 -7.26
N ASP A 188 12.44 -14.70 -7.78
CA ASP A 188 13.04 -13.38 -7.70
C ASP A 188 13.19 -12.94 -6.24
N SER A 189 12.14 -13.11 -5.43
CA SER A 189 12.18 -12.78 -4.00
C SER A 189 13.22 -13.60 -3.24
N LEU A 190 13.32 -14.91 -3.47
CA LEU A 190 14.35 -15.75 -2.85
C LEU A 190 15.77 -15.31 -3.24
N TYR A 191 15.98 -14.95 -4.51
CA TYR A 191 17.27 -14.46 -4.96
C TYR A 191 17.61 -13.10 -4.34
N GLU A 192 16.69 -12.14 -4.41
CA GLU A 192 16.94 -10.76 -3.98
C GLU A 192 16.99 -10.61 -2.45
N LYS A 193 16.16 -11.34 -1.70
CA LYS A 193 16.06 -11.22 -0.24
C LYS A 193 16.98 -12.17 0.50
N LEU A 194 17.09 -13.42 0.06
CA LEU A 194 17.88 -14.45 0.76
C LEU A 194 19.20 -14.79 0.06
N GLY A 195 19.37 -14.41 -1.21
CA GLY A 195 20.53 -14.82 -2.01
C GLY A 195 20.54 -16.33 -2.33
N ASP A 196 19.43 -17.04 -2.12
CA ASP A 196 19.35 -18.49 -2.34
C ASP A 196 19.18 -18.81 -3.84
N LYS A 197 20.32 -18.79 -4.54
CA LYS A 197 20.37 -19.07 -5.98
C LYS A 197 19.89 -20.47 -6.34
N GLU A 198 20.11 -21.45 -5.47
CA GLU A 198 19.78 -22.85 -5.76
C GLU A 198 18.28 -23.09 -5.65
N TRP A 199 17.62 -22.48 -4.67
CA TRP A 199 16.17 -22.53 -4.57
C TRP A 199 15.49 -21.70 -5.67
N ALA A 200 15.97 -20.48 -5.93
CA ALA A 200 15.48 -19.64 -7.02
C ALA A 200 15.54 -20.37 -8.37
N LYS A 201 16.67 -21.03 -8.69
CA LYS A 201 16.80 -21.86 -9.91
C LYS A 201 15.74 -22.95 -10.03
N LYS A 202 15.36 -23.61 -8.92
CA LYS A 202 14.31 -24.64 -8.97
C LYS A 202 12.95 -24.02 -9.29
N LEU A 203 12.67 -22.85 -8.74
CA LEU A 203 11.41 -22.15 -9.00
C LEU A 203 11.34 -21.55 -10.39
N TYR A 204 12.44 -21.02 -10.93
CA TYR A 204 12.49 -20.59 -12.34
C TYR A 204 12.18 -21.75 -13.30
N LYS A 205 12.62 -22.99 -12.99
CA LYS A 205 12.23 -24.17 -13.78
C LYS A 205 10.73 -24.45 -13.69
N LYS A 206 10.14 -24.38 -12.49
CA LYS A 206 8.69 -24.52 -12.32
C LYS A 206 7.92 -23.44 -13.09
N ALA A 207 8.39 -22.20 -13.05
CA ALA A 207 7.82 -21.11 -13.82
C ALA A 207 7.89 -21.40 -15.34
N GLU A 208 9.02 -21.90 -15.82
CA GLU A 208 9.21 -22.30 -17.23
C GLU A 208 8.27 -23.45 -17.65
N GLU A 209 8.09 -24.45 -16.78
CA GLU A 209 7.21 -25.59 -17.02
C GLU A 209 5.72 -25.20 -17.10
N LYS A 210 5.36 -24.13 -16.38
CA LYS A 210 3.99 -23.60 -16.29
C LYS A 210 3.68 -22.50 -17.29
N ALA A 211 4.69 -21.92 -17.93
CA ALA A 211 4.50 -20.83 -18.87
C ALA A 211 3.81 -21.32 -20.14
N GLU A 212 2.76 -20.61 -20.55
CA GLU A 212 1.98 -20.89 -21.75
C GLU A 212 1.93 -19.69 -22.70
N ALA A 213 2.17 -18.48 -22.19
CA ALA A 213 2.10 -17.26 -22.97
C ALA A 213 3.47 -16.65 -23.28
N PHE A 214 3.55 -15.94 -24.41
CA PHE A 214 4.74 -15.20 -24.85
C PHE A 214 5.37 -14.36 -23.73
N TYR A 215 4.55 -13.61 -22.99
CA TYR A 215 5.04 -12.67 -21.98
C TYR A 215 5.63 -13.37 -20.74
N GLU A 216 5.13 -14.55 -20.38
CA GLU A 216 5.65 -15.33 -19.24
C GLU A 216 7.06 -15.85 -19.53
N PHE A 217 7.27 -16.43 -20.72
CA PHE A 217 8.61 -16.83 -21.16
C PHE A 217 9.54 -15.62 -21.26
N ARG A 218 9.06 -14.49 -21.76
CA ARG A 218 9.86 -13.27 -21.85
C ARG A 218 10.29 -12.79 -20.45
N TRP A 219 9.37 -12.66 -19.50
CA TRP A 219 9.68 -12.21 -18.14
C TRP A 219 10.61 -13.18 -17.41
N LEU A 220 10.43 -14.48 -17.62
CA LEU A 220 11.35 -15.49 -17.09
C LEU A 220 12.76 -15.33 -17.66
N ALA A 221 12.90 -15.15 -18.97
CA ALA A 221 14.20 -14.94 -19.60
C ALA A 221 14.90 -13.68 -19.06
N GLU A 222 14.16 -12.58 -18.94
CA GLU A 222 14.67 -11.33 -18.35
C GLU A 222 15.17 -11.56 -16.91
N SER A 223 14.44 -12.31 -16.10
CA SER A 223 14.79 -12.62 -14.71
C SER A 223 16.00 -13.55 -14.59
N LEU A 224 16.09 -14.59 -15.43
CA LEU A 224 17.26 -15.47 -15.49
C LEU A 224 18.54 -14.71 -15.84
N SER A 225 18.45 -13.79 -16.82
CA SER A 225 19.56 -12.93 -17.21
C SER A 225 19.96 -11.97 -16.08
N LYS A 226 18.98 -11.27 -15.49
CA LYS A 226 19.22 -10.28 -14.41
C LYS A 226 19.77 -10.92 -13.14
N ASN A 227 19.15 -12.00 -12.68
CA ASN A 227 19.39 -12.55 -11.35
C ASN A 227 20.45 -13.66 -11.38
N LEU A 228 20.49 -14.51 -12.39
CA LEU A 228 21.45 -15.62 -12.42
C LEU A 228 22.66 -15.38 -13.34
N ASP A 229 22.64 -14.33 -14.17
CA ASP A 229 23.59 -14.13 -15.29
C ASP A 229 23.69 -15.36 -16.21
N ASP A 230 22.62 -16.18 -16.25
CA ASP A 230 22.54 -17.39 -17.06
C ASP A 230 22.01 -17.04 -18.45
N LYS A 231 22.89 -16.44 -19.26
CA LYS A 231 22.57 -16.01 -20.62
C LYS A 231 22.15 -17.17 -21.51
N GLU A 232 22.75 -18.34 -21.33
CA GLU A 232 22.44 -19.50 -22.15
C GLU A 232 21.01 -19.99 -21.91
N TRP A 233 20.59 -20.09 -20.63
CA TRP A 233 19.24 -20.47 -20.30
C TRP A 233 18.24 -19.37 -20.70
N SER A 234 18.55 -18.10 -20.39
CA SER A 234 17.75 -16.94 -20.82
C SER A 234 17.47 -16.96 -22.33
N GLU A 235 18.48 -17.17 -23.19
CA GLU A 235 18.31 -17.24 -24.64
C GLU A 235 17.42 -18.41 -25.09
N LYS A 236 17.52 -19.57 -24.42
CA LYS A 236 16.67 -20.73 -24.69
C LYS A 236 15.21 -20.42 -24.36
N VAL A 237 14.94 -19.83 -23.20
CA VAL A 237 13.59 -19.43 -22.79
C VAL A 237 13.03 -18.36 -23.74
N TYR A 238 13.83 -17.37 -24.12
CA TYR A 238 13.39 -16.32 -25.04
C TYR A 238 12.99 -16.86 -26.43
N LYS A 239 13.69 -17.89 -26.92
CA LYS A 239 13.29 -18.58 -28.16
C LYS A 239 11.93 -19.27 -28.03
N LYS A 240 11.59 -19.80 -26.85
CA LYS A 240 10.25 -20.35 -26.59
C LYS A 240 9.19 -19.26 -26.65
N ALA A 241 9.48 -18.07 -26.11
CA ALA A 241 8.58 -16.92 -26.23
C ALA A 241 8.24 -16.65 -27.71
N SER A 242 9.25 -16.57 -28.58
CA SER A 242 9.04 -16.30 -30.02
C SER A 242 8.28 -17.37 -30.81
N ALA A 243 8.00 -18.53 -30.21
CA ALA A 243 7.24 -19.62 -30.83
C ALA A 243 5.73 -19.58 -30.51
N HIS A 244 5.31 -18.67 -29.62
CA HIS A 244 3.93 -18.41 -29.23
C HIS A 244 3.49 -17.02 -29.73
#